data_AF-C9Z9K8-F1
#
_entry.id   AF-C9Z9K8-F1
#
_cell.length_a   1.000
_cell.length_b   1.000
_cell.length_c   1.000
_cell.angle_alpha   90.00
_cell.angle_beta   90.00
_cell.angle_gamma   90.00
#
_symmetry.space_group_name_H-M   'P 1'
#
loop_
_entity.id
_entity.type
_entity.pdbx_description
1 polymer ?
#
loop_
_entity_poly.entity_id
_entity_poly.type
_entity_poly.pdbx_seq_one_letter_code
_entity_poly.pdbx_strand_id
1 'polypeptide(L)' 'MVAVIPDEDPSLEPTVHIHSHDEHVIPYEIMRWFMEQVAEQVERCRLAFEQGAPEAME' A
#
# COMPACT_ATOMS: atom_id res chain seq x y z
N MET A 1 -7.40 29.01 -15.95
CA MET A 1 -7.25 27.55 -15.79
C MET A 1 -8.45 27.07 -15.01
N VAL A 2 -9.17 26.07 -15.48
CA VAL A 2 -10.38 25.53 -14.81
C VAL A 2 -10.07 24.08 -14.41
N ALA A 3 -10.27 23.75 -13.13
CA ALA A 3 -10.21 22.38 -12.65
C ALA A 3 -11.62 21.79 -12.63
N VAL A 4 -11.79 20.60 -13.19
CA VAL A 4 -13.05 19.84 -13.14
C VAL A 4 -12.94 18.92 -11.93
N ILE A 5 -13.86 19.09 -10.98
CA ILE A 5 -13.98 18.27 -9.78
C ILE A 5 -15.21 17.38 -9.97
N PRO A 6 -15.08 16.05 -9.89
CA PRO A 6 -16.23 15.15 -9.95
C PRO A 6 -17.13 15.34 -8.72
N ASP A 7 -18.43 15.07 -8.87
CA ASP A 7 -19.42 15.15 -7.80
C ASP A 7 -19.37 13.88 -6.92
N GLU A 8 -18.20 13.61 -6.33
CA GLU A 8 -18.03 12.51 -5.39
C GLU A 8 -18.58 12.87 -4.01
N ASP A 9 -19.25 11.92 -3.36
CA ASP A 9 -19.79 12.11 -2.02
C ASP A 9 -18.64 12.17 -0.99
N PRO A 10 -18.45 13.30 -0.29
CA PRO A 10 -17.34 13.49 0.63
C PRO A 10 -17.47 12.68 1.93
N SER A 11 -18.63 12.07 2.20
CA SER A 11 -18.85 11.22 3.36
C SER A 11 -18.40 9.77 3.14
N LEU A 12 -18.13 9.37 1.89
CA LEU A 12 -17.67 8.04 1.57
C LEU A 12 -16.19 7.88 1.93
N GLU A 13 -15.89 6.81 2.64
CA GLU A 13 -14.49 6.41 2.84
C GLU A 13 -13.93 5.78 1.55
N PRO A 14 -12.62 5.96 1.27
CA PRO A 14 -11.98 5.29 0.16
C PRO A 14 -12.14 3.77 0.25
N THR A 15 -12.10 3.10 -0.90
CA THR A 15 -12.04 1.63 -0.95
C THR A 15 -11.00 1.19 -1.96
N VAL A 16 -10.39 0.03 -1.73
CA VAL A 16 -9.46 -0.57 -2.67
C VAL A 16 -10.13 -1.75 -3.35
N HIS A 17 -10.16 -1.70 -4.68
CA HIS A 17 -10.70 -2.77 -5.48
C HIS A 17 -9.58 -3.70 -5.95
N ILE A 18 -9.65 -4.98 -5.55
CA ILE A 18 -8.75 -6.02 -6.03
C ILE A 18 -9.47 -6.76 -7.14
N HIS A 19 -9.01 -6.56 -8.37
CA HIS A 19 -9.50 -7.29 -9.52
C HIS A 19 -8.98 -8.73 -9.49
N SER A 20 -9.79 -9.64 -8.96
CA SER A 20 -9.61 -11.09 -9.03
C SER A 20 -10.83 -11.74 -9.69
N HIS A 21 -10.80 -13.08 -9.82
CA HIS A 21 -11.96 -13.82 -10.33
C HIS A 21 -13.19 -13.60 -9.45
N ASP A 22 -12.99 -13.54 -8.13
CA ASP A 22 -13.95 -13.00 -7.17
C ASP A 22 -13.71 -11.50 -7.00
N GLU A 23 -14.78 -10.72 -6.99
CA GLU A 23 -14.73 -9.27 -6.79
C GLU A 23 -14.45 -8.96 -5.30
N HIS A 24 -13.40 -8.20 -5.00
CA HIS A 24 -13.02 -7.86 -3.64
C HIS A 24 -12.89 -6.34 -3.47
N VAL A 25 -13.83 -5.78 -2.72
CA VAL A 25 -13.80 -4.38 -2.26
C VAL A 25 -13.29 -4.36 -0.82
N ILE A 26 -12.13 -3.75 -0.59
CA ILE A 26 -11.48 -3.67 0.71
C ILE A 26 -11.72 -2.28 1.32
N PRO A 27 -12.29 -2.19 2.54
CA PRO A 27 -12.43 -0.91 3.25
C PRO A 27 -11.07 -0.26 3.53
N TYR A 28 -11.02 1.08 3.50
CA TYR A 28 -9.78 1.82 3.70
C TYR A 28 -9.10 1.55 5.03
N GLU A 29 -9.86 1.36 6.13
CA GLU A 29 -9.28 1.04 7.42
C GLU A 29 -8.44 -0.24 7.39
N ILE A 30 -8.92 -1.27 6.71
CA ILE A 30 -8.20 -2.54 6.54
C ILE A 30 -6.93 -2.33 5.72
N MET A 31 -7.02 -1.57 4.63
CA MET A 31 -5.84 -1.25 3.82
C MET A 31 -4.81 -0.44 4.61
N ARG A 32 -5.24 0.53 5.43
CA ARG A 32 -4.35 1.32 6.30
C ARG A 32 -3.60 0.42 7.27
N TRP A 33 -4.33 -0.41 8.02
CA TRP A 33 -3.73 -1.38 8.94
C TRP A 33 -2.73 -2.30 8.23
N PHE A 34 -3.10 -2.82 7.05
CA PHE A 34 -2.22 -3.69 6.28
C PHE A 34 -0.93 -2.98 5.84
N MET A 35 -1.04 -1.73 5.38
CA MET A 35 0.13 -0.94 4.95
C MET A 35 1.09 -0.63 6.10
N GLU A 36 0.60 -0.46 7.33
CA GLU A 36 1.47 -0.33 8.52
C GLU A 36 2.31 -1.60 8.73
N GLN A 37 1.69 -2.77 8.59
CA GLN A 37 2.41 -4.04 8.68
C GLN A 37 3.43 -4.17 7.55
N VAL A 38 3.06 -3.83 6.31
CA VAL A 38 3.98 -3.84 5.15
C VAL A 38 5.17 -2.91 5.39
N ALA A 39 4.96 -1.72 5.94
CA ALA A 39 6.03 -0.79 6.25
C ALA A 39 7.04 -1.39 7.25
N GLU A 40 6.57 -2.04 8.32
CA GLU A 40 7.42 -2.78 9.24
C GLU A 40 8.21 -3.87 8.51
N GLN A 41 7.55 -4.64 7.64
CA GLN A 41 8.20 -5.71 6.88
C GLN A 41 9.29 -5.21 5.94
N VAL A 42 9.02 -4.14 5.20
CA VAL A 42 9.98 -3.52 4.28
C VAL A 42 11.21 -3.07 5.06
N GLU A 43 11.03 -2.45 6.22
CA GLU A 43 12.15 -2.01 7.06
C GLU A 43 13.00 -3.20 7.57
N ARG A 44 12.36 -4.28 8.02
CA ARG A 44 13.08 -5.51 8.42
C ARG A 44 13.87 -6.11 7.25
N CYS A 45 13.28 -6.17 6.07
CA CYS A 45 13.96 -6.65 4.87
C CYS A 45 15.14 -5.73 4.52
N ARG A 46 14.96 -4.41 4.55
CA ARG A 46 16.01 -3.43 4.28
C ARG A 46 17.21 -3.65 5.19
N LEU A 47 16.98 -3.76 6.51
CA LEU A 47 18.02 -4.03 7.50
C LEU A 47 18.71 -5.38 7.27
N ALA A 48 17.97 -6.42 6.88
CA ALA A 48 18.53 -7.72 6.58
C ALA A 48 19.41 -7.70 5.31
N PHE A 49 19.03 -6.94 4.29
CA PHE A 49 19.86 -6.73 3.09
C PHE A 49 21.12 -5.92 3.40
N GLU A 50 21.01 -4.90 4.25
CA GLU A 50 22.18 -4.11 4.71
C GLU A 50 23.14 -4.95 5.55
N GLN A 51 22.64 -5.86 6.38
CA GLN A 51 23.44 -6.76 7.22
C GLN A 51 23.95 -8.00 6.47
N GLY A 52 23.27 -8.39 5.39
CA GLY A 52 23.55 -9.59 4.60
C GLY A 52 24.15 -9.31 3.22
N ALA A 53 24.52 -8.07 2.90
CA ALA A 53 25.28 -7.78 1.69
C ALA A 53 26.60 -8.58 1.75
N PRO A 54 26.82 -9.56 0.86
CA PRO A 54 28.16 -10.09 0.71
C PRO A 54 29.02 -8.90 0.32
N GLU A 55 30.18 -8.76 0.97
CA GLU A 55 31.23 -7.86 0.51
C GLU A 55 31.31 -8.01 -1.01
N ALA A 56 31.22 -6.88 -1.73
CA ALA A 56 31.16 -6.84 -3.17
C ALA A 56 32.10 -7.90 -3.76
N MET A 57 31.52 -8.93 -4.39
CA MET A 57 32.31 -9.93 -5.08
C MET A 57 32.85 -9.24 -6.32
N GLU A 58 34.09 -8.77 -6.20
CA GLU A 58 34.93 -8.21 -7.26
C GLU A 58 35.00 -9.12 -8.49
#